data_AF-A0A3D2VN54-F1
#
_entry.id   AF-A0A3D2VN54-F1
#
_cell.length_a   1.000
_cell.length_b   1.000
_cell.length_c   1.000
_cell.angle_alpha   90.00
_cell.angle_beta   90.00
_cell.angle_gamma   90.00
#
_symmetry.space_group_name_H-M   'P 1'
#
loop_
_entity.id
_entity.type
_entity.pdbx_description
1 polymer ?
#
loop_
_entity_poly.entity_id
_entity_poly.type
_entity_poly.pdbx_seq_one_letter_code
_entity_poly.pdbx_strand_id
1 'polypeptide(L)' 'FADEPTGNLDQKTGHRIIELLFSLNREQGATLILVTHDPELAAYCDRTLELDDGRLRGESHRAGGR' A
#
# COMPACT_ATOMS: atom_id res chain seq x y z
N PHE A 1 7.57 6.91 -2.47
CA PHE A 1 6.26 7.38 -2.97
C PHE A 1 5.94 6.57 -4.21
N ALA A 2 4.82 5.86 -4.20
CA ALA A 2 4.35 5.09 -5.34
C ALA A 2 2.88 5.45 -5.58
N ASP A 3 2.59 6.13 -6.68
CA ASP A 3 1.24 6.50 -7.12
C ASP A 3 0.81 5.49 -8.19
N GLU A 4 -0.15 4.63 -7.85
CA GLU A 4 -0.58 3.48 -8.65
C GLU A 4 0.56 2.64 -9.30
N PRO A 5 1.50 2.09 -8.51
CA PRO A 5 2.67 1.38 -9.06
C PRO A 5 2.32 0.13 -9.88
N THR A 6 1.09 -0.36 -9.79
CA THR A 6 0.61 -1.57 -10.47
C THR A 6 -0.44 -1.30 -11.54
N GLY A 7 -0.85 -0.05 -11.76
CA GLY A 7 -1.98 0.29 -12.63
C GLY A 7 -1.83 -0.13 -14.09
N ASN A 8 -0.60 -0.36 -14.56
CA ASN A 8 -0.29 -0.77 -15.94
C ASN A 8 0.44 -2.12 -16.04
N LEU A 9 0.51 -2.88 -14.94
CA LEU A 9 1.18 -4.17 -14.87
C LEU A 9 0.16 -5.28 -14.68
N ASP A 10 0.46 -6.47 -15.22
CA ASP A 10 -0.34 -7.65 -14.90
C ASP A 10 -0.33 -7.90 -13.39
N GLN A 11 -1.43 -8.40 -12.84
CA GLN A 11 -1.60 -8.55 -11.40
C GLN A 11 -0.46 -9.33 -10.73
N LYS A 12 0.11 -10.34 -11.39
CA LYS A 12 1.24 -11.12 -10.84
C LYS A 12 2.51 -10.29 -10.74
N THR A 13 2.84 -9.53 -11.77
CA THR A 13 4.02 -8.66 -11.76
C THR A 13 3.85 -7.52 -10.74
N GLY A 14 2.65 -6.96 -10.64
CA GLY A 14 2.33 -5.91 -9.68
C GLY A 14 2.52 -6.36 -8.22
N HIS A 15 2.03 -7.55 -7.88
CA HIS A 15 2.21 -8.14 -6.55
C HIS A 15 3.69 -8.27 -6.17
N ARG A 16 4.53 -8.77 -7.09
CA ARG A 16 5.94 -9.00 -6.82
C ARG A 16 6.74 -7.71 -6.61
N ILE A 17 6.39 -6.63 -7.32
CA ILE A 17 6.98 -5.31 -7.08
C ILE A 17 6.60 -4.80 -5.70
N ILE A 18 5.34 -4.98 -5.29
CA ILE A 18 4.88 -4.51 -3.98
C ILE A 18 5.52 -5.32 -2.84
N GLU A 19 5.65 -6.63 -2.97
CA GLU A 19 6.39 -7.45 -2.01
C GLU A 19 7.83 -6.94 -1.83
N LEU A 20 8.50 -6.59 -2.93
CA LEU A 20 9.85 -6.02 -2.89
C LEU A 20 9.87 -4.65 -2.17
N LEU A 21 8.91 -3.77 -2.48
CA LEU A 21 8.81 -2.45 -1.83
C LEU A 21 8.57 -2.58 -0.32
N PHE A 22 7.73 -3.52 0.11
CA PHE A 22 7.53 -3.80 1.54
C PHE A 22 8.76 -4.43 2.19
N SER A 23 9.50 -5.30 1.51
CA SER A 23 10.76 -5.85 2.03
C SER A 23 11.78 -4.74 2.27
N LEU A 24 11.99 -3.89 1.25
CA LEU A 24 12.91 -2.75 1.33
C LEU A 24 12.49 -1.76 2.42
N ASN A 25 11.18 -1.52 2.57
CA ASN A 25 10.66 -0.67 3.64
C ASN A 25 11.05 -1.20 5.02
N ARG A 26 10.86 -2.50 5.26
CA ARG A 26 11.21 -3.16 6.52
C ARG A 26 12.71 -3.20 6.76
N GLU A 27 13.50 -3.47 5.73
CA GLU A 27 14.96 -3.58 5.83
C GLU A 27 15.63 -2.22 6.07
N GLN A 28 15.15 -1.16 5.41
CA GLN A 28 15.77 0.16 5.49
C GLN A 28 15.14 1.07 6.56
N GLY A 29 14.03 0.64 7.18
CA GLY A 29 13.26 1.48 8.10
C GLY A 29 12.71 2.75 7.44
N ALA A 30 12.57 2.74 6.11
CA ALA A 30 12.07 3.88 5.36
C ALA A 30 10.57 4.08 5.62
N THR A 31 10.00 5.21 5.18
CA THR A 31 8.53 5.39 5.15
C THR A 31 8.03 5.08 3.74
N LEU A 32 7.08 4.14 3.61
CA LEU A 32 6.42 3.81 2.35
C LEU A 32 5.00 4.38 2.36
N ILE A 33 4.67 5.13 1.31
CA ILE A 33 3.30 5.57 1.02
C ILE A 33 2.91 4.94 -0.30
N LEU A 34 1.81 4.18 -0.28
CA LEU A 34 1.25 3.43 -1.40
C LEU A 34 -0.16 3.95 -1.69
N VAL A 35 -0.41 4.36 -2.92
CA VAL A 35 -1.74 4.65 -3.44
C VAL A 35 -2.18 3.49 -4.32
N THR A 36 -3.32 2.89 -4.03
CA THR A 36 -3.84 1.73 -4.76
C THR A 36 -5.36 1.66 -4.65
N HIS A 37 -6.02 1.14 -5.70
CA HIS A 37 -7.43 0.74 -5.67
C HIS A 37 -7.62 -0.73 -5.28
N ASP A 38 -6.52 -1.47 -5.11
CA ASP A 38 -6.54 -2.89 -4.75
C ASP A 38 -6.60 -3.06 -3.22
N PRO A 39 -7.71 -3.60 -2.68
CA PRO A 39 -7.87 -3.79 -1.24
C PRO A 39 -6.93 -4.85 -0.65
N GLU A 40 -6.48 -5.83 -1.44
CA GLU A 40 -5.52 -6.84 -0.97
C GLU A 40 -4.17 -6.19 -0.69
N LEU A 41 -3.72 -5.32 -1.60
CA LEU A 41 -2.48 -4.55 -1.45
C LEU A 41 -2.56 -3.58 -0.27
N ALA A 42 -3.70 -2.90 -0.11
CA ALA A 42 -3.94 -2.01 1.03
C ALA A 42 -3.89 -2.75 2.38
N ALA A 43 -4.34 -4.01 2.44
CA ALA A 43 -4.28 -4.83 3.65
C ALA A 43 -2.86 -5.16 4.11
N TYR A 44 -1.84 -5.01 3.26
CA TYR A 44 -0.44 -5.15 3.66
C TYR A 44 0.11 -3.94 4.42
N CYS A 45 -0.52 -2.77 4.31
CA CYS A 45 -0.12 -1.57 5.02
C CYS A 45 -0.49 -1.64 6.52
N ASP A 46 0.30 -0.98 7.37
CA ASP A 46 -0.03 -0.83 8.79
C ASP A 46 -1.22 0.10 9.02
N ARG A 47 -1.38 1.08 8.13
CA ARG A 47 -2.45 2.08 8.12
C ARG A 47 -3.00 2.21 6.71
N THR A 48 -4.31 2.27 6.61
CA THR A 48 -5.04 2.50 5.36
C THR A 48 -5.96 3.71 5.53
N LEU A 49 -5.87 4.64 4.58
CA LEU A 49 -6.66 5.86 4.55
C LEU A 49 -7.54 5.81 3.30
N GLU A 50 -8.86 5.85 3.48
CA GLU A 50 -9.81 5.83 2.38
C GLU A 50 -10.17 7.26 1.98
N LEU A 51 -9.85 7.63 0.74
CA LEU A 51 -10.22 8.92 0.15
C LEU A 51 -11.38 8.73 -0.84
N ASP A 52 -12.38 9.62 -0.74
CA ASP A 52 -13.53 9.69 -1.64
C ASP A 52 -13.88 11.16 -1.87
N ASP A 53 -14.04 11.57 -3.12
CA ASP A 53 -14.27 12.98 -3.53
C ASP A 53 -13.32 13.99 -2.85
N GLY A 54 -12.05 13.62 -2.72
CA GLY A 54 -11.02 14.46 -2.09
C GLY A 54 -11.18 14.63 -0.57
N ARG A 55 -12.02 13.81 0.06
CA ARG A 55 -12.22 13.79 1.52
C ARG A 55 -11.83 12.44 2.09
N LEU A 56 -11.20 12.47 3.26
CA LEU A 56 -10.95 11.25 4.04
C LEU A 56 -12.29 10.72 4.57
N ARG A 57 -12.66 9.50 4.20
CA ARG A 57 -13.88 8.82 4.65
C ARG A 57 -13.63 7.91 5.83
N GLY A 58 -12.48 7.26 5.86
CA GLY A 58 -12.17 6.24 6.83
C GLY A 58 -10.68 6.08 7.02
N GLU A 59 -10.33 5.63 8.23
CA GLU A 59 -9.00 5.17 8.56
C GLU A 59 -9.12 3.80 9.22
N SER A 60 -8.28 2.88 8.79
CA SER A 60 -8.16 1.54 9.37
C SER A 60 -6.71 1.26 9.69
N HIS A 61 -6.49 0.65 10.85
CA HIS A 61 -5.18 0.17 11.28
C HIS A 61 -5.18 -1.34 11.22
N ARG A 62 -4.08 -1.92 10.73
CA ARG A 62 -3.89 -3.35 10.84
C ARG A 62 -3.73 -3.70 12.32
N ALA A 63 -4.65 -4.51 12.85
CA ALA A 63 -4.58 -5.01 14.23
C ALA A 63 -3.34 -5.92 14.35
N GLY A 64 -2.23 -5.36 14.82
CA GLY A 64 -0.95 -6.06 14.96
C GLY A 64 0.32 -5.30 14.56
N GLY A 65 0.25 -4.00 14.25
CA GLY A 65 1.40 -3.20 13.83
C GLY A 65 2.18 -2.51 14.94
N ARG A 66 2.72 -3.28 15.90
CA ARG A 66 4.02 -3.09 16.57
C ARG A 66 4.31 -4.26 17.51
#